data_AF-A0A2K3LZ72-F1
#
_entry.id   AF-A0A2K3LZ72-F1
#
_cell.length_a   1.000
_cell.length_b   1.000
_cell.length_c   1.000
_cell.angle_alpha   90.00
_cell.angle_beta   90.00
_cell.angle_gamma   90.00
#
_symmetry.space_group_name_H-M   'P 1'
#
loop_
_entity.id
_entity.type
_entity.pdbx_description
1 polymer ?
#
loop_
_entity_poly.entity_id
_entity_poly.type
_entity_poly.pdbx_seq_one_letter_code
_entity_poly.pdbx_strand_id
1 'polypeptide(L)'
;GKGTLKQQLANIRPALEELRSKKDERLKEFLKIKSQISQICAEIAGCGQSKGVTDQDVDQCDLTMKKLGELISHLDELQNEKMLRHQKVKSHISTISELSEVMSIDFSKTLNDIHPSLSDSSNGASLSISNDTLASLTGAIHSLKQEKQQRLQKRWSGAATCCADEKAGSRAEQLAIAFAPAGLAEAAPA
;
A
#
# COMPACT_ATOMS: atom_id res chain seq x y z
N GLY A 1 -11.54 65.95 26.96
CA GLY A 1 -12.62 65.12 27.52
C GLY A 1 -13.05 64.11 26.48
N LYS A 2 -13.30 62.85 26.88
CA LYS A 2 -13.98 61.88 26.01
C LYS A 2 -15.33 62.49 25.58
N GLY A 3 -15.63 62.50 24.28
CA GLY A 3 -16.85 63.11 23.71
C GLY A 3 -18.15 62.48 24.23
N THR A 4 -19.29 62.98 23.77
CA THR A 4 -20.62 62.48 24.20
C THR A 4 -20.76 60.96 24.01
N LEU A 5 -21.63 60.32 24.78
CA LEU A 5 -21.89 58.87 24.67
C LEU A 5 -22.22 58.43 23.23
N LYS A 6 -22.98 59.25 22.48
CA LYS A 6 -23.26 59.00 21.06
C LYS A 6 -21.99 58.97 20.21
N GLN A 7 -21.05 59.87 20.47
CA GLN A 7 -19.79 59.93 19.73
C GLN A 7 -18.83 58.81 20.12
N GLN A 8 -18.81 58.41 21.39
CA GLN A 8 -18.08 57.22 21.82
C GLN A 8 -18.62 55.94 21.17
N LEU A 9 -19.95 55.79 21.08
CA LEU A 9 -20.58 54.66 20.40
C LEU A 9 -20.28 54.64 18.90
N ALA A 10 -20.33 55.81 18.25
CA ALA A 10 -19.96 55.96 16.84
C ALA A 10 -18.49 55.57 16.58
N ASN A 11 -17.60 55.81 17.54
CA ASN A 11 -16.19 55.43 17.44
C ASN A 11 -15.94 53.93 17.68
N ILE A 12 -16.76 53.25 18.49
CA ILE A 12 -16.60 51.81 18.80
C ILE A 12 -17.15 50.93 17.66
N ARG A 13 -18.22 51.39 16.99
CA ARG A 13 -18.91 50.61 15.96
C ARG A 13 -17.99 50.07 14.85
N PRO A 14 -17.07 50.85 14.25
CA PRO A 14 -16.16 50.35 13.23
C PRO A 14 -15.26 49.21 13.73
N ALA A 15 -14.71 49.34 14.94
CA ALA A 15 -13.86 48.31 15.54
C ALA A 15 -14.64 47.01 15.81
N LEU A 16 -15.92 47.10 16.18
CA LEU A 16 -16.77 45.93 16.37
C LEU A 16 -17.05 45.20 15.06
N GLU A 17 -17.34 45.93 13.97
CA GLU A 17 -17.54 45.30 12.65
C GLU A 17 -16.25 44.66 12.13
N GLU A 18 -15.09 45.30 12.35
CA GLU A 18 -13.80 44.72 12.02
C GLU A 18 -13.54 43.40 12.77
N LEU A 19 -13.86 43.35 14.08
CA LEU A 19 -13.71 42.13 14.88
C LEU A 19 -14.66 41.01 14.43
N ARG A 20 -15.89 41.34 14.02
CA ARG A 20 -16.82 40.35 13.44
C ARG A 20 -16.28 39.78 12.13
N SER A 21 -15.81 40.64 11.22
CA SER A 21 -15.22 40.21 9.95
C SER A 21 -14.02 39.28 10.19
N LYS A 22 -13.12 39.64 11.11
CA LYS A 22 -11.97 38.80 11.48
C LYS A 22 -12.42 37.45 12.04
N LYS A 23 -13.45 37.42 12.90
CA LYS A 23 -13.99 36.16 13.43
C LYS A 23 -14.50 35.26 12.29
N ASP A 24 -15.25 35.82 11.35
CA ASP A 24 -15.80 35.05 10.23
C ASP A 24 -14.71 34.53 9.29
N GLU A 25 -13.65 35.32 9.05
CA GLU A 25 -12.47 34.88 8.32
C GLU A 25 -11.76 33.73 9.02
N ARG A 26 -11.55 33.81 10.34
CA ARG A 26 -10.96 32.70 11.11
C ARG A 26 -11.81 31.45 11.02
N LEU A 27 -13.12 31.57 11.17
CA LEU A 27 -14.04 30.43 11.08
C LEU A 27 -13.92 29.71 9.73
N LYS A 28 -13.83 30.46 8.62
CA LYS A 28 -13.60 29.91 7.28
C LYS A 28 -12.27 29.16 7.17
N GLU A 29 -11.18 29.68 7.77
CA GLU A 29 -9.89 28.99 7.81
C GLU A 29 -9.99 27.65 8.54
N PHE A 30 -10.62 27.62 9.72
CA PHE A 30 -10.83 26.40 10.51
C PHE A 30 -11.65 25.36 9.74
N LEU A 31 -12.77 25.78 9.11
CA LEU A 31 -13.61 24.89 8.31
C LEU A 31 -12.84 24.28 7.14
N LYS A 32 -12.06 25.10 6.44
CA LYS A 32 -11.22 24.64 5.31
C LYS A 32 -10.23 23.57 5.76
N ILE A 33 -9.47 23.84 6.84
CA ILE A 33 -8.45 22.90 7.32
C ILE A 33 -9.07 21.61 7.81
N LYS A 34 -10.16 21.69 8.60
CA LYS A 34 -10.88 20.49 9.04
C LYS A 34 -11.44 19.68 7.89
N SER A 35 -11.97 20.33 6.84
CA SER A 35 -12.43 19.64 5.64
C SER A 35 -11.29 18.89 4.95
N GLN A 36 -10.11 19.49 4.84
CA GLN A 36 -8.94 18.82 4.24
C GLN A 36 -8.46 17.63 5.07
N ILE A 37 -8.39 17.78 6.40
CA ILE A 37 -8.08 16.69 7.33
C ILE A 37 -9.07 15.54 7.13
N SER A 38 -10.38 15.82 7.19
CA SER A 38 -11.42 14.81 7.03
C SER A 38 -11.34 14.10 5.68
N GLN A 39 -10.98 14.81 4.61
CA GLN A 39 -10.80 14.24 3.28
C GLN A 39 -9.64 13.24 3.25
N ILE A 40 -8.48 13.61 3.78
CA ILE A 40 -7.31 12.73 3.80
C ILE A 40 -7.57 11.51 4.69
N CYS A 41 -8.19 11.70 5.86
CA CYS A 41 -8.56 10.58 6.73
C CYS A 41 -9.52 9.60 6.05
N ALA A 42 -10.52 10.09 5.33
CA ALA A 42 -11.46 9.24 4.59
C ALA A 42 -10.76 8.45 3.47
N GLU A 43 -9.85 9.09 2.74
CA GLU A 43 -9.04 8.45 1.69
C GLU A 43 -8.13 7.35 2.26
N ILE A 44 -7.45 7.62 3.39
CA ILE A 44 -6.62 6.64 4.10
C ILE A 44 -7.45 5.48 4.67
N ALA A 45 -8.66 5.76 5.16
CA ALA A 45 -9.56 4.73 5.66
C ALA A 45 -10.22 3.90 4.53
N GLY A 46 -10.19 4.39 3.29
CA GLY A 46 -10.95 3.78 2.18
C GLY A 46 -12.45 4.07 2.24
N CYS A 47 -12.88 4.99 3.11
CA CYS A 47 -14.27 5.38 3.29
C CYS A 47 -14.68 6.44 2.25
N GLY A 48 -14.56 6.15 0.95
CA GLY A 48 -15.10 6.95 -0.16
C GLY A 48 -15.11 8.48 0.05
N GLN A 49 -16.31 9.09 0.02
CA GLN A 49 -16.51 10.53 0.19
C GLN A 49 -16.46 10.92 1.68
N SER A 50 -15.60 11.88 2.03
CA SER A 50 -15.57 12.46 3.37
C SER A 50 -16.90 13.16 3.67
N LYS A 51 -17.44 12.94 4.87
CA LYS A 51 -18.59 13.71 5.36
C LYS A 51 -18.21 15.21 5.37
N GLY A 52 -19.07 16.05 4.81
CA GLY A 52 -18.82 17.49 4.75
C GLY A 52 -18.67 18.07 6.16
N VAL A 53 -17.64 18.89 6.35
CA VAL A 53 -17.41 19.59 7.61
C VAL A 53 -18.30 20.82 7.66
N THR A 54 -18.99 20.99 8.77
CA THR A 54 -19.94 22.07 9.04
C THR A 54 -19.48 22.93 10.21
N ASP A 55 -20.19 24.03 10.44
CA ASP A 55 -19.88 24.96 11.52
C ASP A 55 -20.02 24.34 12.93
N GLN A 56 -20.76 23.22 13.05
CA GLN A 56 -20.87 22.44 14.29
C GLN A 56 -19.62 21.63 14.60
N ASP A 57 -18.79 21.36 13.57
CA ASP A 57 -17.55 20.61 13.73
C ASP A 57 -16.41 21.52 14.20
N VAL A 58 -16.59 22.85 14.26
CA VAL A 58 -15.59 23.81 14.76
C VAL A 58 -16.00 24.28 16.15
N ASP A 59 -15.04 24.27 17.08
CA ASP A 59 -15.24 24.89 18.40
C ASP A 59 -15.24 26.41 18.25
N GLN A 60 -16.43 27.00 18.21
CA GLN A 60 -16.59 28.45 18.07
C GLN A 60 -16.12 29.23 19.30
N CYS A 61 -15.89 28.55 20.44
CA CYS A 61 -15.34 29.16 21.64
C CYS A 61 -13.81 29.29 21.58
N ASP A 62 -13.12 28.49 20.75
CA ASP A 62 -11.66 28.51 20.58
C ASP A 62 -11.24 28.69 19.11
N LEU A 63 -11.25 29.95 18.66
CA LEU A 63 -10.71 30.38 17.36
C LEU A 63 -9.31 30.99 17.49
N THR A 64 -8.53 30.53 18.48
CA THR A 64 -7.20 31.08 18.75
C THR A 64 -6.19 30.68 17.67
N MET A 65 -5.15 31.50 17.49
CA MET A 65 -4.04 31.18 16.56
C MET A 65 -3.30 29.90 16.95
N LYS A 66 -3.23 29.60 18.25
CA LYS A 66 -2.63 28.37 18.74
C LYS A 66 -3.40 27.15 18.23
N LYS A 67 -4.72 27.15 18.39
CA LYS A 67 -5.58 26.04 17.93
C LYS A 67 -5.53 25.87 16.41
N LEU A 68 -5.52 26.98 15.67
CA LEU A 68 -5.33 26.96 14.23
C LEU A 68 -3.99 26.33 13.85
N GLY A 69 -2.91 26.72 14.52
CA GLY A 69 -1.57 26.17 14.32
C GLY A 69 -1.51 24.65 14.56
N GLU A 70 -2.13 24.15 15.63
CA GLU A 70 -2.23 22.71 15.91
C GLU A 70 -2.91 21.95 14.76
N LEU A 71 -4.01 22.49 14.22
CA LEU A 71 -4.72 21.87 13.10
C LEU A 71 -3.89 21.91 11.81
N ILE A 72 -3.13 22.99 11.56
CA ILE A 72 -2.23 23.09 10.41
C ILE A 72 -1.11 22.04 10.53
N SER A 73 -0.49 21.91 11.70
CA SER A 73 0.54 20.89 11.94
C SER A 73 -0.01 19.48 11.72
N HIS A 74 -1.21 19.19 12.22
CA HIS A 74 -1.85 17.89 11.99
C HIS A 74 -2.17 17.64 10.51
N LEU A 75 -2.60 18.67 9.77
CA LEU A 75 -2.81 18.57 8.32
C LEU A 75 -1.50 18.27 7.58
N ASP A 76 -0.38 18.90 7.97
CA ASP A 76 0.94 18.64 7.37
C ASP A 76 1.40 17.19 7.60
N GLU A 77 1.26 16.68 8.83
CA GLU A 77 1.55 15.29 9.17
C GLU A 77 0.75 14.31 8.29
N LEU A 78 -0.56 14.57 8.12
CA LEU A 78 -1.43 13.75 7.27
C LEU A 78 -1.07 13.83 5.78
N GLN A 79 -0.65 15.00 5.29
CA GLN A 79 -0.17 15.15 3.92
C GLN A 79 1.13 14.37 3.69
N ASN A 80 2.04 14.39 4.66
CA ASN A 80 3.26 13.59 4.64
C ASN A 80 2.95 12.09 4.67
N GLU A 81 2.04 11.63 5.54
CA GLU A 81 1.59 10.23 5.54
C GLU A 81 0.99 9.83 4.19
N LYS A 82 0.12 10.66 3.62
CA LYS A 82 -0.47 10.44 2.30
C LYS A 82 0.60 10.28 1.21
N MET A 83 1.64 11.11 1.22
CA MET A 83 2.78 11.00 0.29
C MET A 83 3.54 9.68 0.47
N LEU A 84 3.88 9.33 1.71
CA LEU A 84 4.60 8.09 2.04
C LEU A 84 3.80 6.85 1.62
N ARG A 85 2.49 6.85 1.83
CA ARG A 85 1.60 5.77 1.38
C ARG A 85 1.59 5.62 -0.13
N HIS A 86 1.52 6.72 -0.88
CA HIS A 86 1.61 6.69 -2.35
C HIS A 86 2.92 6.05 -2.82
N GLN A 87 4.06 6.43 -2.22
CA GLN A 87 5.36 5.84 -2.54
C GLN A 87 5.38 4.34 -2.22
N LYS A 88 4.83 3.95 -1.07
CA LYS A 88 4.75 2.54 -0.66
C LYS A 88 3.88 1.70 -1.61
N VAL A 89 2.72 2.21 -2.01
CA VAL A 89 1.85 1.56 -3.01
C VAL A 89 2.62 1.34 -4.32
N LYS A 90 3.29 2.38 -4.85
CA LYS A 90 4.10 2.26 -6.07
C LYS A 90 5.21 1.21 -5.93
N SER A 91 5.92 1.21 -4.81
CA SER A 91 6.97 0.22 -4.53
C SER A 91 6.42 -1.22 -4.48
N HIS A 92 5.25 -1.41 -3.86
CA HIS A 92 4.59 -2.72 -3.81
C HIS A 92 4.15 -3.19 -5.20
N ILE A 93 3.58 -2.29 -6.01
CA ILE A 93 3.22 -2.57 -7.41
C ILE A 93 4.46 -3.04 -8.20
N SER A 94 5.59 -2.34 -8.11
CA SER A 94 6.84 -2.76 -8.76
C SER A 94 7.31 -4.13 -8.30
N THR A 95 7.26 -4.40 -6.98
CA THR A 95 7.65 -5.71 -6.41
C THR A 95 6.75 -6.85 -6.93
N ILE A 96 5.44 -6.60 -7.02
CA ILE A 96 4.48 -7.58 -7.56
C ILE A 96 4.76 -7.82 -9.04
N SER A 97 5.10 -6.78 -9.82
CA SER A 97 5.47 -6.91 -11.24
C SER A 97 6.67 -7.84 -11.41
N GLU A 98 7.76 -7.59 -10.69
CA GLU A 98 8.99 -8.41 -10.73
C GLU A 98 8.72 -9.87 -10.33
N LEU A 99 7.94 -10.08 -9.27
CA LEU A 99 7.57 -11.43 -8.83
C LEU A 99 6.66 -12.13 -9.85
N SER A 100 5.74 -11.40 -10.46
CA SER A 100 4.82 -11.94 -11.47
C SER A 100 5.55 -12.38 -12.73
N GLU A 101 6.55 -11.60 -13.17
CA GLU A 101 7.41 -11.96 -14.31
C GLU A 101 8.17 -13.26 -14.04
N VAL A 102 8.84 -13.37 -12.88
CA VAL A 102 9.58 -14.58 -12.47
C VAL A 102 8.69 -15.81 -12.36
N MET A 103 7.44 -15.63 -11.92
CA MET A 103 6.49 -16.71 -11.68
C MET A 103 5.60 -17.01 -12.88
N SER A 104 5.69 -16.21 -13.95
CA SER A 104 4.82 -16.21 -15.14
C SER A 104 3.33 -16.11 -14.77
N ILE A 105 3.00 -15.20 -13.85
CA ILE A 105 1.63 -14.93 -13.39
C ILE A 105 1.13 -13.63 -14.03
N ASP A 106 -0.16 -13.55 -14.28
CA ASP A 106 -0.80 -12.33 -14.77
C ASP A 106 -0.81 -11.23 -13.69
N PHE A 107 0.07 -10.25 -13.89
CA PHE A 107 0.21 -9.07 -13.03
C PHE A 107 -1.06 -8.21 -13.00
N SER A 108 -1.66 -7.96 -14.17
CA SER A 108 -2.84 -7.10 -14.30
C SER A 108 -4.04 -7.70 -13.59
N LYS A 109 -4.19 -9.03 -13.66
CA LYS A 109 -5.20 -9.75 -12.89
C LYS A 109 -4.97 -9.60 -11.39
N THR A 110 -3.73 -9.82 -10.94
CA THR A 110 -3.36 -9.71 -9.52
C THR A 110 -3.66 -8.33 -8.94
N LEU A 111 -3.41 -7.25 -9.69
CA LEU A 111 -3.73 -5.90 -9.24
C LEU A 111 -5.23 -5.61 -9.22
N ASN A 112 -5.98 -6.08 -10.22
CA ASN A 112 -7.44 -5.91 -10.26
C ASN A 112 -8.13 -6.63 -9.09
N ASP A 113 -7.65 -7.82 -8.71
CA ASP A 113 -8.16 -8.57 -7.57
C ASP A 113 -7.93 -7.83 -6.23
N ILE A 114 -6.90 -6.98 -6.16
CA ILE A 114 -6.64 -6.14 -4.99
C ILE A 114 -7.51 -4.89 -5.02
N HIS A 115 -7.40 -4.09 -6.08
CA HIS A 115 -8.19 -2.89 -6.29
C HIS A 115 -8.10 -2.41 -7.76
N PRO A 116 -9.23 -2.15 -8.44
CA PRO A 116 -9.25 -1.81 -9.87
C PRO A 116 -8.49 -0.52 -10.21
N SER A 117 -8.37 0.42 -9.27
CA SER A 117 -7.58 1.64 -9.49
C SER A 117 -6.07 1.40 -9.62
N LEU A 118 -5.57 0.20 -9.29
CA LEU A 118 -4.13 -0.11 -9.34
C LEU A 118 -3.67 -0.56 -10.72
N SER A 119 -4.56 -1.20 -11.49
CA SER A 119 -4.25 -1.65 -12.85
C SER A 119 -4.43 -0.56 -13.89
N ASP A 120 -5.38 0.35 -13.70
CA ASP A 120 -5.77 1.34 -14.71
C ASP A 120 -5.29 2.76 -14.34
N SER A 121 -3.97 2.93 -14.30
CA SER A 121 -3.33 4.25 -14.13
C SER A 121 -3.52 5.16 -15.35
N SER A 122 -4.08 4.65 -16.45
CA SER A 122 -4.22 5.38 -17.71
C SER A 122 -5.36 6.41 -17.69
N ASN A 123 -6.35 6.22 -16.80
CA ASN A 123 -7.58 7.01 -16.76
C ASN A 123 -7.54 8.25 -15.83
N GLY A 124 -6.37 8.64 -15.33
CA GLY A 124 -6.24 9.80 -14.43
C GLY A 124 -6.86 9.60 -13.03
N ALA A 125 -7.31 8.40 -12.71
CA ALA A 125 -7.78 8.03 -11.38
C ALA A 125 -6.61 7.96 -10.40
N SER A 126 -6.78 8.52 -9.20
CA SER A 126 -5.80 8.39 -8.12
C SER A 126 -5.72 6.95 -7.63
N LEU A 127 -4.50 6.45 -7.47
CA LEU A 127 -4.22 5.16 -6.84
C LEU A 127 -4.85 5.13 -5.43
N SER A 128 -5.59 4.07 -5.10
CA SER A 128 -6.05 3.87 -3.73
C SER A 128 -4.85 3.72 -2.78
N ILE A 129 -4.87 4.51 -1.71
CA ILE A 129 -3.87 4.48 -0.61
C ILE A 129 -4.47 3.99 0.72
N SER A 130 -5.64 3.38 0.64
CA SER A 130 -6.37 2.92 1.82
C SER A 130 -5.58 1.87 2.60
N ASN A 131 -5.88 1.74 3.89
CA ASN A 131 -5.33 0.68 4.74
C ASN A 131 -5.53 -0.71 4.12
N ASP A 132 -6.72 -0.98 3.61
CA ASP A 132 -7.07 -2.27 3.01
C ASP A 132 -6.27 -2.53 1.74
N THR A 133 -6.09 -1.52 0.88
CA THR A 133 -5.28 -1.66 -0.33
C THR A 133 -3.83 -1.99 0.00
N LEU A 134 -3.22 -1.30 0.98
CA LEU A 134 -1.85 -1.58 1.40
C LEU A 134 -1.71 -2.98 2.05
N ALA A 135 -2.68 -3.39 2.85
CA ALA A 135 -2.70 -4.71 3.47
C ALA A 135 -2.80 -5.82 2.41
N SER A 136 -3.70 -5.67 1.44
CA SER A 136 -3.89 -6.61 0.33
C SER A 136 -2.67 -6.68 -0.58
N LEU A 137 -2.02 -5.55 -0.91
CA LEU A 137 -0.74 -5.53 -1.62
C LEU A 137 0.35 -6.29 -0.86
N THR A 138 0.45 -6.08 0.45
CA THR A 138 1.42 -6.78 1.30
C THR A 138 1.15 -8.28 1.31
N GLY A 139 -0.12 -8.67 1.43
CA GLY A 139 -0.57 -10.07 1.37
C GLY A 139 -0.22 -10.73 0.04
N ALA A 140 -0.48 -10.05 -1.08
CA ALA A 140 -0.14 -10.56 -2.42
C ALA A 140 1.37 -10.78 -2.58
N ILE A 141 2.20 -9.82 -2.14
CA ILE A 141 3.67 -9.98 -2.14
C ILE A 141 4.10 -11.19 -1.32
N HIS A 142 3.53 -11.37 -0.12
CA HIS A 142 3.84 -12.51 0.74
C HIS A 142 3.47 -13.84 0.06
N SER A 143 2.25 -13.94 -0.48
CA SER A 143 1.79 -15.14 -1.19
C SER A 143 2.65 -15.47 -2.41
N LEU A 144 3.03 -14.48 -3.21
CA LEU A 144 3.92 -14.68 -4.36
C LEU A 144 5.32 -15.15 -3.95
N LYS A 145 5.88 -14.58 -2.88
CA LYS A 145 7.17 -15.03 -2.33
C LYS A 145 7.10 -16.46 -1.80
N GLN A 146 6.01 -16.82 -1.13
CA GLN A 146 5.79 -18.16 -0.60
C GLN A 146 5.64 -19.19 -1.73
N GLU A 147 4.84 -18.90 -2.76
CA GLU A 147 4.67 -19.77 -3.92
C GLU A 147 6.00 -19.96 -4.67
N LYS A 148 6.78 -18.88 -4.84
CA LYS A 148 8.15 -18.95 -5.40
C LYS A 148 9.03 -19.92 -4.61
N GLN A 149 9.01 -19.82 -3.28
CA GLN A 149 9.79 -20.71 -2.41
C GLN A 149 9.32 -22.18 -2.51
N GLN A 150 8.01 -22.42 -2.58
CA GLN A 150 7.47 -23.77 -2.73
C GLN A 150 7.85 -24.42 -4.07
N ARG A 151 7.77 -23.68 -5.18
CA ARG A 151 8.22 -24.18 -6.50
C ARG A 151 9.70 -24.53 -6.50
N LEU A 152 10.51 -23.70 -5.85
CA LEU A 152 11.92 -23.96 -5.69
C LEU A 152 12.15 -25.25 -4.89
N GLN A 153 11.54 -25.39 -3.71
CA GLN A 153 11.68 -26.59 -2.87
C GLN A 153 11.25 -27.88 -3.59
N LYS A 154 10.10 -27.88 -4.30
CA LYS A 154 9.64 -29.04 -5.08
C LYS A 154 10.68 -29.49 -6.11
N ARG A 155 11.35 -28.53 -6.78
CA ARG A 155 12.43 -28.82 -7.73
C ARG A 155 13.63 -29.46 -7.05
N TRP A 156 14.09 -28.94 -5.91
CA TRP A 156 15.22 -29.53 -5.18
C TRP A 156 14.90 -30.92 -4.61
N SER A 157 13.71 -31.13 -4.07
CA SER A 157 13.26 -32.46 -3.61
C SER A 157 13.17 -33.47 -4.75
N GLY A 158 12.66 -33.06 -5.92
CA GLY A 158 12.62 -33.91 -7.12
C GLY A 158 14.01 -34.27 -7.65
N ALA A 159 14.95 -33.32 -7.67
CA ALA A 159 16.33 -33.55 -8.09
C ALA A 159 17.08 -34.54 -7.15
N ALA A 160 16.83 -34.47 -5.84
CA ALA A 160 17.41 -35.42 -4.88
C ALA A 160 16.95 -36.86 -5.14
N THR A 161 15.68 -37.08 -5.51
CA THR A 161 15.17 -38.39 -5.94
C THR A 161 15.81 -38.87 -7.25
N CYS A 162 15.94 -38.00 -8.27
CA CYS A 162 16.60 -38.39 -9.52
C CYS A 162 18.07 -38.81 -9.31
N CYS A 163 18.82 -38.12 -8.44
CA CYS A 163 20.20 -38.50 -8.12
C CYS A 163 20.31 -39.84 -7.37
N ALA A 164 19.27 -40.24 -6.63
CA ALA A 164 19.21 -41.55 -5.98
C ALA A 164 18.89 -42.67 -6.99
N ASP A 165 17.98 -42.42 -7.94
CA ASP A 165 17.61 -43.37 -8.98
C ASP A 165 18.74 -43.61 -10.01
N GLU A 166 19.51 -42.58 -10.35
CA GLU A 166 20.67 -42.71 -11.27
C GLU A 166 21.81 -43.56 -10.65
N LYS A 167 22.03 -43.46 -9.32
CA LYS A 167 22.96 -44.33 -8.60
C LYS A 167 22.46 -45.77 -8.45
N ALA A 168 21.15 -45.97 -8.32
CA ALA A 168 20.56 -47.31 -8.29
C ALA A 168 20.62 -48.01 -9.67
N GLY A 169 20.35 -47.27 -10.75
CA GLY A 169 20.47 -47.74 -12.13
C GLY A 169 21.90 -48.16 -12.49
N SER A 170 22.90 -47.32 -12.18
CA SER A 170 24.31 -47.64 -12.47
C SER A 170 24.85 -48.84 -11.67
N ARG A 171 24.34 -49.07 -10.46
CA ARG A 171 24.70 -50.24 -9.63
C ARG A 171 24.04 -51.54 -10.11
N ALA A 172 22.82 -51.47 -10.66
CA ALA A 172 22.14 -52.61 -11.26
C ALA A 172 22.80 -53.03 -12.59
N GLU A 173 23.21 -52.08 -13.43
CA GLU A 173 23.99 -52.36 -14.65
C GLU A 173 25.35 -52.99 -14.35
N GLN A 174 26.08 -52.50 -13.35
CA GLN A 174 27.36 -53.09 -12.94
C GLN A 174 27.23 -54.51 -12.38
N LEU A 175 26.14 -54.83 -11.69
CA LEU A 175 25.86 -56.20 -11.22
C LEU A 175 25.43 -57.15 -12.35
N ALA A 176 24.74 -56.65 -13.39
CA ALA A 176 24.36 -57.44 -14.56
C ALA A 176 25.58 -57.84 -15.42
N ILE A 177 26.59 -56.97 -15.53
CA ILE A 177 27.85 -57.28 -16.23
C ILE A 177 28.68 -58.33 -15.46
N ALA A 178 28.60 -58.37 -14.14
CA ALA A 178 29.33 -59.33 -13.30
C ALA A 178 28.71 -60.74 -13.24
N PHE A 179 27.47 -60.93 -13.72
CA PHE A 179 26.74 -62.21 -13.70
C PHE A 179 26.41 -62.75 -15.11
N ALA A 180 27.08 -62.27 -16.16
CA ALA A 180 27.02 -62.93 -17.46
C ALA A 180 27.73 -64.30 -17.38
N PRO A 181 27.07 -65.42 -17.71
CA PRO A 181 27.70 -66.73 -17.62
C PRO A 181 28.80 -66.84 -18.68
N ALA A 182 30.03 -67.06 -18.22
CA ALA A 182 31.13 -67.52 -19.07
C ALA A 182 30.77 -68.91 -19.59
N GLY A 183 30.23 -68.95 -20.81
CA GLY A 183 29.99 -70.18 -21.55
C GLY A 183 31.30 -70.94 -21.73
N LEU A 184 31.33 -72.14 -21.13
CA LEU A 184 32.38 -73.14 -21.17
C LEU A 184 32.88 -73.44 -22.59
N ALA A 185 34.19 -73.59 -22.69
CA ALA A 185 34.90 -74.20 -23.81
C ALA A 185 34.72 -75.72 -23.84
N GLU A 186 34.63 -76.32 -25.03
CA GLU A 186 34.98 -77.73 -25.32
C GLU A 186 34.87 -77.93 -26.86
N ALA A 187 35.71 -78.63 -27.60
CA ALA A 187 37.08 -79.11 -27.52
C ALA A 187 37.51 -79.44 -28.96
N ALA A 188 38.82 -79.38 -29.25
CA ALA A 188 39.43 -80.05 -30.40
C ALA A 188 39.54 -81.58 -30.12
N PRO A 189 40.15 -82.47 -30.95
CA PRO A 189 40.65 -82.32 -32.33
C PRO A 189 40.29 -83.51 -33.27
N ALA A 190 40.59 -83.36 -34.58
CA ALA A 190 41.38 -84.30 -35.40
C ALA A 190 41.49 -83.76 -36.82
#